data_AF-A0A4Q3B1T9-F1
#
_entry.id   AF-A0A4Q3B1T9-F1
#
_cell.length_a   1.000
_cell.length_b   1.000
_cell.length_c   1.000
_cell.angle_alpha   90.00
_cell.angle_beta   90.00
_cell.angle_gamma   90.00
#
_symmetry.space_group_name_H-M   'P 1'
#
loop_
_entity.id
_entity.type
_entity.pdbx_description
1 polymer ?
#
loop_
_entity_poly.entity_id
_entity_poly.type
_entity_poly.pdbx_seq_one_letter_code
_entity_poly.pdbx_strand_id
1 'polypeptide(L)'
;MKQLFLIIALFCAVHTNAQVTKVSLQASGLTCSMCSNSINKSLKSLDYVEKVMADIKTSTFNISFKPGANINFDQLKKKVEDAGFFVANLTATVNFNNLIIEKDEHYNVAGMNIHFLNAKGQVLNGEQAIQIVDKGYLSAKAFKKNQLYTQMECYKTGVAGHCCKKPGLTEGSRIFHVTI
;
A
#
# COMPACT_ATOMS: atom_id res chain seq x y z
N MET A 1 12.19 56.68 1.41
CA MET A 1 13.08 55.66 0.81
C MET A 1 13.11 54.47 1.77
N LYS A 2 12.08 53.63 1.80
CA LYS A 2 11.94 52.36 1.04
C LYS A 2 13.23 51.52 1.03
N GLN A 3 13.42 50.71 2.06
CA GLN A 3 14.03 49.37 1.97
C GLN A 3 13.50 48.54 3.17
N LEU A 4 12.26 48.07 3.04
CA LEU A 4 11.70 47.04 3.92
C LEU A 4 12.24 45.71 3.39
N PHE A 5 13.34 45.22 3.97
CA PHE A 5 13.85 43.88 3.67
C PHE A 5 12.91 42.84 4.31
N LEU A 6 11.91 42.43 3.54
CA LEU A 6 11.10 41.25 3.75
C LEU A 6 11.99 40.01 3.60
N ILE A 7 12.60 39.57 4.69
CA ILE A 7 13.13 38.21 4.82
C ILE A 7 11.90 37.31 5.02
N ILE A 8 11.25 36.96 3.90
CA ILE A 8 10.35 35.81 3.84
C ILE A 8 11.28 34.60 3.96
N ALA A 9 11.52 34.18 5.19
CA ALA A 9 12.05 32.85 5.47
C ALA A 9 11.00 31.86 4.95
N LEU A 10 11.20 31.44 3.70
CA LEU A 10 10.50 30.35 3.06
C LEU A 10 10.87 29.08 3.83
N PHE A 11 10.23 28.89 4.97
CA PHE A 11 10.21 27.64 5.70
C PHE A 11 9.38 26.67 4.85
N CYS A 12 9.97 26.17 3.77
CA CYS A 12 9.52 24.95 3.14
C CYS A 12 9.72 23.87 4.20
N ALA A 13 8.72 23.69 5.06
CA ALA A 13 8.56 22.47 5.82
C ALA A 13 8.52 21.35 4.78
N VAL A 14 9.67 20.72 4.56
CA VAL A 14 9.79 19.45 3.85
C VAL A 14 9.00 18.46 4.70
N HIS A 15 7.71 18.36 4.40
CA HIS A 15 6.85 17.33 4.94
C HIS A 15 7.41 16.03 4.36
N THR A 16 8.19 15.30 5.17
CA THR A 16 8.61 13.94 4.87
C THR A 16 7.36 13.07 4.97
N ASN A 17 6.59 13.05 3.87
CA ASN A 17 5.49 12.12 3.72
C ASN A 17 6.06 10.71 3.83
N ALA A 18 5.32 9.81 4.50
CA ALA A 18 5.66 8.40 4.51
C ALA A 18 5.86 7.91 3.07
N GLN A 19 6.84 7.05 2.84
CA GLN A 19 7.20 6.58 1.50
C GLN A 19 7.21 5.05 1.46
N VAL A 20 6.59 4.47 0.44
CA VAL A 20 6.72 3.04 0.15
C VAL A 20 8.09 2.79 -0.48
N THR A 21 8.94 2.00 0.19
CA THR A 21 10.31 1.74 -0.28
C THR A 21 10.38 0.48 -1.15
N LYS A 22 9.62 -0.57 -0.76
CA LYS A 22 9.54 -1.83 -1.49
C LYS A 22 8.21 -2.53 -1.26
N VAL A 23 7.87 -3.43 -2.16
CA VAL A 23 6.76 -4.37 -2.01
C VAL A 23 7.25 -5.79 -2.22
N SER A 24 6.80 -6.71 -1.37
CA SER A 24 6.88 -8.15 -1.58
C SER A 24 5.51 -8.64 -2.03
N LEU A 25 5.41 -9.13 -3.26
CA LEU A 25 4.18 -9.62 -3.86
C LEU A 25 4.30 -11.12 -4.10
N GLN A 26 3.47 -11.92 -3.43
CA GLN A 26 3.36 -13.34 -3.71
C GLN A 26 2.23 -13.59 -4.72
N ALA A 27 2.55 -14.27 -5.82
CA ALA A 27 1.58 -14.68 -6.81
C ALA A 27 1.11 -16.12 -6.57
N SER A 28 -0.07 -16.44 -7.10
CA SER A 28 -0.65 -17.77 -7.13
C SER A 28 -1.19 -18.09 -8.53
N GLY A 29 -1.44 -19.37 -8.80
CA GLY A 29 -1.81 -19.84 -10.14
C GLY A 29 -0.62 -20.12 -11.05
N LEU A 30 0.60 -20.11 -10.52
CA LEU A 30 1.82 -20.46 -11.26
C LEU A 30 1.93 -21.98 -11.37
N THR A 31 1.78 -22.53 -12.58
CA THR A 31 1.89 -23.97 -12.86
C THR A 31 3.16 -24.35 -13.61
N CYS A 32 3.96 -23.38 -14.07
CA CYS A 32 5.21 -23.59 -14.80
C CYS A 32 6.24 -22.49 -14.48
N SER A 33 7.53 -22.80 -14.56
CA SER A 33 8.63 -21.85 -14.36
C SER A 33 8.61 -20.67 -15.35
N MET A 34 8.04 -20.85 -16.55
CA MET A 34 7.84 -19.77 -17.53
C MET A 34 6.80 -18.73 -17.09
N CYS A 35 5.87 -19.09 -16.21
CA CYS A 35 4.84 -18.19 -15.71
C CYS A 35 5.42 -17.00 -14.94
N SER A 36 6.49 -17.22 -14.16
CA SER A 36 7.15 -16.17 -13.37
C SER A 36 7.77 -15.08 -14.25
N ASN A 37 8.23 -15.42 -15.45
CA ASN A 37 8.79 -14.45 -16.39
C ASN A 37 7.73 -13.49 -16.93
N SER A 38 6.50 -13.97 -17.15
CA SER A 38 5.37 -13.14 -17.60
C SER A 38 5.06 -12.06 -16.57
N ILE A 39 4.87 -12.46 -15.30
CA ILE A 39 4.62 -11.52 -14.20
C ILE A 39 5.75 -10.51 -14.06
N ASN A 40 7.01 -10.96 -14.09
CA ASN A 40 8.17 -10.08 -13.96
C ASN A 40 8.21 -9.02 -15.07
N LYS A 41 7.92 -9.38 -16.32
CA LYS A 41 7.83 -8.43 -17.44
C LYS A 41 6.68 -7.45 -17.25
N SER A 42 5.50 -7.92 -16.86
CA SER A 42 4.33 -7.07 -16.61
C SER A 42 4.58 -6.05 -15.50
N LEU A 43 5.21 -6.46 -14.40
CA LEU A 43 5.55 -5.56 -13.29
C LEU A 43 6.62 -4.52 -13.68
N LYS A 44 7.66 -4.94 -14.41
CA LYS A 44 8.70 -4.02 -14.92
C LYS A 44 8.18 -2.99 -15.93
N SER A 45 7.01 -3.22 -16.54
CA SER A 45 6.40 -2.27 -17.48
C SER A 45 5.82 -1.02 -16.80
N LEU A 46 5.73 -1.01 -15.47
CA LEU A 46 5.26 0.13 -14.70
C LEU A 46 6.36 1.19 -14.58
N ASP A 47 6.01 2.43 -14.87
CA ASP A 47 6.93 3.57 -14.92
C ASP A 47 7.56 3.90 -13.56
N TYR A 48 6.87 3.67 -12.45
CA TYR A 48 7.37 3.86 -11.09
C TYR A 48 8.21 2.70 -10.55
N VAL A 49 8.28 1.57 -11.26
CA VAL A 49 9.09 0.41 -10.85
C VAL A 49 10.55 0.61 -11.26
N GLU A 50 11.46 0.38 -10.33
CA GLU A 50 12.90 0.43 -10.57
C GLU A 50 13.47 -0.97 -10.82
N LYS A 51 13.17 -1.90 -9.90
CA LYS A 51 13.69 -3.27 -9.96
C LYS A 51 12.63 -4.27 -9.54
N VAL A 52 12.66 -5.43 -10.18
CA VAL A 52 11.87 -6.61 -9.78
C VAL A 52 12.82 -7.79 -9.65
N MET A 53 12.81 -8.44 -8.49
CA MET A 53 13.55 -9.66 -8.19
C MET A 53 12.57 -10.77 -7.86
N ALA A 54 12.53 -11.79 -8.71
CA ALA A 54 11.66 -12.94 -8.52
C ALA A 54 12.37 -14.05 -7.74
N ASP A 55 11.71 -14.56 -6.71
CA ASP A 55 12.01 -15.84 -6.06
C ASP A 55 11.00 -16.87 -6.56
N ILE A 56 11.46 -17.72 -7.49
CA ILE A 56 10.65 -18.74 -8.14
C ILE A 56 10.18 -19.80 -7.14
N LYS A 57 10.98 -20.11 -6.10
CA LYS A 57 10.64 -21.15 -5.12
C LYS A 57 9.41 -20.76 -4.30
N THR A 58 9.34 -19.49 -3.91
CA THR A 58 8.25 -18.96 -3.08
C THR A 58 7.16 -18.25 -3.89
N SER A 59 7.33 -18.15 -5.21
CA SER A 59 6.44 -17.39 -6.10
C SER A 59 6.34 -15.91 -5.71
N THR A 60 7.43 -15.34 -5.19
CA THR A 60 7.47 -13.99 -4.64
C THR A 60 8.24 -13.05 -5.55
N PHE A 61 7.72 -11.83 -5.73
CA PHE A 61 8.32 -10.75 -6.49
C PHE A 61 8.63 -9.60 -5.53
N ASN A 62 9.91 -9.35 -5.29
CA ASN A 62 10.38 -8.20 -4.54
C ASN A 62 10.58 -7.03 -5.50
N ILE A 63 9.85 -5.94 -5.27
CA ILE A 63 9.72 -4.81 -6.18
C ILE A 63 10.26 -3.58 -5.44
N SER A 64 11.29 -2.94 -5.99
CA SER A 64 11.73 -1.61 -5.56
C SER A 64 11.21 -0.54 -6.52
N PHE A 65 11.02 0.65 -5.98
CA PHE A 65 10.43 1.76 -6.70
C PHE A 65 11.41 2.91 -6.86
N LYS A 66 11.18 3.71 -7.91
CA LYS A 66 11.96 4.93 -8.14
C LYS A 66 11.74 5.92 -6.99
N PRO A 67 12.76 6.70 -6.60
CA PRO A 67 12.61 7.72 -5.57
C PRO A 67 11.49 8.72 -5.89
N GLY A 68 10.63 9.02 -4.91
CA GLY A 68 9.54 9.98 -5.08
C GLY A 68 8.39 9.52 -5.96
N ALA A 69 8.38 8.26 -6.42
CA ALA A 69 7.30 7.76 -7.26
C ALA A 69 6.01 7.49 -6.46
N ASN A 70 4.87 7.79 -7.07
CA ASN A 70 3.56 7.46 -6.51
C ASN A 70 3.22 6.00 -6.80
N ILE A 71 3.09 5.19 -5.75
CA ILE A 71 2.91 3.74 -5.89
C ILE A 71 1.43 3.40 -5.90
N ASN A 72 1.00 2.60 -6.87
CA ASN A 72 -0.36 2.11 -6.98
C ASN A 72 -0.42 0.59 -6.82
N PHE A 73 -0.94 0.12 -5.68
CA PHE A 73 -1.07 -1.32 -5.41
C PHE A 73 -2.11 -2.01 -6.30
N ASP A 74 -3.21 -1.33 -6.64
CA ASP A 74 -4.23 -1.90 -7.53
C ASP A 74 -3.70 -2.07 -8.96
N GLN A 75 -2.82 -1.18 -9.41
CA GLN A 75 -2.14 -1.32 -10.68
C GLN A 75 -1.12 -2.48 -10.68
N LEU A 76 -0.39 -2.69 -9.57
CA LEU A 76 0.47 -3.86 -9.41
C LEU A 76 -0.35 -5.16 -9.49
N LYS A 77 -1.44 -5.24 -8.72
CA LYS A 77 -2.37 -6.38 -8.76
C LYS A 77 -2.90 -6.61 -10.16
N LYS A 78 -3.39 -5.55 -10.82
CA LYS A 78 -3.91 -5.62 -12.19
C LYS A 78 -2.88 -6.14 -13.18
N LYS A 79 -1.61 -5.74 -13.10
CA LYS A 79 -0.54 -6.26 -13.97
C LYS A 79 -0.29 -7.76 -13.79
N VAL A 80 -0.49 -8.28 -12.58
CA VAL A 80 -0.41 -9.72 -12.29
C VAL A 80 -1.64 -10.45 -12.84
N GLU A 81 -2.82 -9.88 -12.66
CA GLU A 81 -4.10 -10.41 -13.17
C GLU A 81 -4.15 -10.43 -14.69
N ASP A 82 -3.71 -9.35 -15.35
CA ASP A 82 -3.61 -9.25 -16.81
C ASP A 82 -2.57 -10.25 -17.38
N ALA A 83 -1.62 -10.71 -16.56
CA ALA A 83 -0.69 -11.77 -16.92
C ALA A 83 -1.27 -13.19 -16.74
N GLY A 84 -2.51 -13.32 -16.24
CA GLY A 84 -3.21 -14.58 -16.04
C GLY A 84 -3.03 -15.20 -14.64
N PHE A 85 -2.58 -14.43 -13.65
CA PHE A 85 -2.28 -14.92 -12.30
C PHE A 85 -3.01 -14.12 -11.22
N PHE A 86 -2.90 -14.53 -9.96
CA PHE A 86 -3.57 -13.84 -8.85
C PHE A 86 -2.59 -13.44 -7.76
N VAL A 87 -2.87 -12.35 -7.05
CA VAL A 87 -2.10 -11.96 -5.87
C VAL A 87 -2.58 -12.74 -4.65
N ALA A 88 -1.66 -13.47 -4.03
CA ALA A 88 -1.93 -14.26 -2.82
C ALA A 88 -1.50 -13.55 -1.53
N ASN A 89 -0.51 -12.66 -1.64
CA ASN A 89 -0.06 -11.79 -0.56
C ASN A 89 0.59 -10.54 -1.15
N LEU A 90 0.38 -9.39 -0.52
CA LEU A 90 1.14 -8.18 -0.80
C LEU A 90 1.53 -7.52 0.52
N THR A 91 2.83 -7.41 0.77
CA THR A 91 3.40 -6.70 1.91
C THR A 91 4.20 -5.50 1.41
N ALA A 92 3.81 -4.29 1.83
CA ALA A 92 4.53 -3.07 1.55
C ALA A 92 5.45 -2.72 2.72
N THR A 93 6.70 -2.37 2.42
CA THR A 93 7.57 -1.71 3.40
C THR A 93 7.41 -0.21 3.22
N VAL A 94 7.03 0.46 4.30
CA VAL A 94 6.74 1.89 4.33
C VAL A 94 7.59 2.53 5.42
N ASN A 95 8.23 3.64 5.09
CA ASN A 95 8.93 4.45 6.07
C ASN A 95 7.94 5.40 6.75
N PHE A 96 7.69 5.20 8.04
CA PHE A 96 6.80 6.02 8.85
C PHE A 96 7.60 7.03 9.68
N ASN A 97 7.03 8.22 9.90
CA ASN A 97 7.60 9.25 10.74
C ASN A 97 6.70 9.50 11.96
N ASN A 98 6.93 8.71 13.02
CA ASN A 98 6.20 8.79 14.30
C ASN A 98 4.67 8.85 14.18
N LEU A 99 4.07 7.93 13.42
CA LEU A 99 2.62 7.85 13.25
C LEU A 99 2.01 7.02 14.38
N ILE A 100 1.16 7.62 15.21
CA ILE A 100 0.34 6.89 16.19
C ILE A 100 -0.83 6.25 15.45
N ILE A 101 -0.97 4.93 15.53
CA ILE A 101 -2.06 4.19 14.88
C ILE A 101 -3.01 3.59 15.92
N GLU A 102 -4.29 3.87 15.69
CA GLU A 102 -5.41 3.33 16.43
C GLU A 102 -6.20 2.33 15.59
N LYS A 103 -6.88 1.42 16.28
CA LYS A 103 -7.76 0.43 15.65
C LYS A 103 -8.89 1.16 14.92
N ASP A 104 -9.20 0.72 13.71
CA ASP A 104 -10.39 1.19 12.98
C ASP A 104 -10.33 2.68 12.58
N GLU A 105 -9.14 3.26 12.62
CA GLU A 105 -8.85 4.61 12.14
C GLU A 105 -8.22 4.62 10.75
N HIS A 106 -8.41 5.74 10.06
CA HIS A 106 -7.93 5.96 8.70
C HIS A 106 -6.77 6.95 8.70
N TYR A 107 -5.76 6.70 7.88
CA TYR A 107 -4.56 7.54 7.79
C TYR A 107 -4.18 7.75 6.33
N ASN A 108 -3.76 8.96 5.97
CA ASN A 108 -3.10 9.18 4.68
C ASN A 108 -1.60 8.87 4.85
N VAL A 109 -1.13 7.84 4.17
CA VAL A 109 0.24 7.36 4.23
C VAL A 109 0.72 7.17 2.80
N ALA A 110 1.80 7.85 2.42
CA ALA A 110 2.33 7.81 1.06
C ALA A 110 1.28 8.16 -0.02
N GLY A 111 0.38 9.11 0.27
CA GLY A 111 -0.70 9.52 -0.63
C GLY A 111 -1.86 8.53 -0.72
N MET A 112 -1.85 7.44 0.06
CA MET A 112 -2.91 6.43 0.08
C MET A 112 -3.70 6.50 1.38
N ASN A 113 -5.01 6.26 1.31
CA ASN A 113 -5.81 6.07 2.51
C ASN A 113 -5.63 4.64 3.02
N ILE A 114 -5.19 4.50 4.27
CA ILE A 114 -4.91 3.23 4.93
C ILE A 114 -5.78 3.08 6.16
N HIS A 115 -6.37 1.90 6.35
CA HIS A 115 -7.12 1.50 7.54
C HIS A 115 -6.43 0.30 8.20
N PHE A 116 -5.96 0.47 9.44
CA PHE A 116 -5.32 -0.60 10.22
C PHE A 116 -6.35 -1.44 10.98
N LEU A 117 -6.39 -2.75 10.71
CA LEU A 117 -7.37 -3.67 11.31
C LEU A 117 -7.00 -4.13 12.73
N ASN A 118 -5.70 -4.27 12.99
CA ASN A 118 -5.16 -4.89 14.21
C ASN A 118 -4.25 -3.96 15.03
N ALA A 119 -4.37 -2.65 14.83
CA ALA A 119 -3.65 -1.66 15.63
C ALA A 119 -4.05 -1.74 17.11
N LYS A 120 -3.10 -1.47 18.00
CA LYS A 120 -3.23 -1.54 19.48
C LYS A 120 -2.76 -0.25 20.16
N GLY A 121 -2.80 0.90 19.47
CA GLY A 121 -2.30 2.18 19.97
C GLY A 121 -0.77 2.32 19.90
N GLN A 122 -0.12 1.61 18.99
CA GLN A 122 1.34 1.69 18.82
C GLN A 122 1.78 2.86 17.93
N VAL A 123 3.04 3.26 18.09
CA VAL A 123 3.70 4.25 17.24
C VAL A 123 4.46 3.52 16.13
N LEU A 124 4.20 3.87 14.87
CA LEU A 124 4.99 3.43 13.72
C LEU A 124 6.08 4.46 13.43
N ASN A 125 7.32 3.99 13.42
CA ASN A 125 8.48 4.80 13.07
C ASN A 125 9.51 3.97 12.28
N GLY A 126 10.19 4.61 11.33
CA GLY A 126 11.14 3.96 10.43
C GLY A 126 10.47 3.01 9.44
N GLU A 127 11.25 2.11 8.85
CA GLU A 127 10.72 1.09 7.93
C GLU A 127 9.87 0.06 8.67
N GLN A 128 8.59 -0.02 8.33
CA GLN A 128 7.66 -1.02 8.84
C GLN A 128 7.02 -1.78 7.68
N ALA A 129 6.76 -3.06 7.89
CA ALA A 129 6.05 -3.88 6.92
C ALA A 129 4.55 -3.88 7.23
N ILE A 130 3.72 -3.55 6.24
CA ILE A 130 2.26 -3.62 6.34
C ILE A 130 1.75 -4.58 5.26
N GLN A 131 0.89 -5.52 5.66
CA GLN A 131 0.26 -6.45 4.74
C GLN A 131 -1.08 -5.90 4.25
N ILE A 132 -1.31 -5.88 2.94
CA ILE A 132 -2.60 -5.52 2.36
C ILE A 132 -3.55 -6.71 2.47
N VAL A 133 -4.72 -6.47 3.04
CA VAL A 133 -5.71 -7.51 3.34
C VAL A 133 -7.06 -7.30 2.62
N ASP A 134 -7.07 -6.46 1.59
CA ASP A 134 -8.23 -6.23 0.73
C ASP A 134 -8.55 -7.44 -0.17
N LYS A 135 -9.81 -7.56 -0.57
CA LYS A 135 -10.25 -8.58 -1.53
C LYS A 135 -9.38 -8.55 -2.80
N GLY A 136 -8.88 -9.72 -3.19
CA GLY A 136 -8.00 -9.89 -4.35
C GLY A 136 -6.50 -9.81 -4.05
N TYR A 137 -6.11 -9.49 -2.81
CA TYR A 137 -4.72 -9.54 -2.35
C TYR A 137 -4.39 -10.76 -1.48
N LEU A 138 -5.41 -11.58 -1.20
CA LEU A 138 -5.36 -12.76 -0.36
C LEU A 138 -6.49 -13.74 -0.74
N SER A 139 -6.39 -14.97 -0.27
CA SER A 139 -7.44 -15.98 -0.48
C SER A 139 -8.79 -15.52 0.09
N ALA A 140 -9.90 -15.94 -0.52
CA ALA A 140 -11.25 -15.64 -0.03
C ALA A 140 -11.46 -16.08 1.43
N LYS A 141 -10.83 -17.18 1.86
CA LYS A 141 -10.87 -17.66 3.25
C LYS A 141 -10.16 -16.69 4.19
N ALA A 142 -8.97 -16.22 3.81
CA ALA A 142 -8.21 -15.25 4.61
C ALA A 142 -8.92 -13.89 4.68
N PHE A 143 -9.46 -13.41 3.56
CA PHE A 143 -10.27 -12.18 3.51
C PHE A 143 -11.46 -12.24 4.47
N LYS A 144 -12.20 -13.35 4.49
CA LYS A 144 -13.31 -13.56 5.43
C LYS A 144 -12.84 -13.61 6.88
N LYS A 145 -11.72 -14.27 7.17
CA LYS A 145 -11.15 -14.33 8.53
C LYS A 145 -10.84 -12.94 9.09
N ASN A 146 -10.35 -12.04 8.24
CA ASN A 146 -10.01 -10.69 8.67
C ASN A 146 -11.23 -9.80 8.99
N GLN A 147 -12.46 -10.20 8.59
CA GLN A 147 -13.71 -9.56 9.05
C GLN A 147 -13.91 -9.69 10.57
N LEU A 148 -13.19 -10.60 11.24
CA LEU A 148 -13.20 -10.68 12.70
C LEU A 148 -12.53 -9.46 13.35
N TYR A 149 -11.64 -8.77 12.62
CA TYR A 149 -10.95 -7.60 13.14
C TYR A 149 -11.74 -6.30 12.94
N THR A 150 -12.59 -6.20 11.91
CA THR A 150 -13.38 -4.99 11.66
C THR A 150 -14.73 -5.34 11.04
N GLN A 151 -15.79 -4.67 11.51
CA GLN A 151 -17.14 -4.79 10.96
C GLN A 151 -17.48 -3.66 9.98
N MET A 152 -16.52 -2.76 9.72
CA MET A 152 -16.74 -1.64 8.81
C MET A 152 -17.05 -2.09 7.38
N GLU A 153 -17.97 -1.37 6.76
CA GLU A 153 -18.39 -1.65 5.38
C GLU A 153 -17.25 -1.41 4.38
N CYS A 154 -16.40 -0.42 4.63
CA CYS A 154 -15.25 -0.12 3.77
C CYS A 154 -14.33 -1.32 3.56
N TYR A 155 -14.21 -2.24 4.53
CA TYR A 155 -13.43 -3.46 4.37
C TYR A 155 -14.01 -4.40 3.32
N LYS A 156 -15.34 -4.41 3.16
CA LYS A 156 -16.02 -5.22 2.16
C LYS A 156 -15.92 -4.61 0.77
N THR A 157 -15.94 -3.28 0.68
CA THR A 157 -16.02 -2.54 -0.59
C THR A 157 -14.66 -2.11 -1.12
N GLY A 158 -13.67 -1.93 -0.25
CA GLY A 158 -12.37 -1.33 -0.56
C GLY A 158 -12.41 0.20 -0.72
N VAL A 159 -13.56 0.84 -0.47
CA VAL A 159 -13.72 2.29 -0.64
C VAL A 159 -14.37 2.92 0.59
N ALA A 160 -14.11 4.21 0.77
CA ALA A 160 -14.73 5.02 1.82
C ALA A 160 -16.25 5.01 1.68
N GLY A 161 -16.94 4.70 2.78
CA GLY A 161 -18.39 4.73 2.88
C GLY A 161 -18.83 5.49 4.13
N HIS A 162 -20.06 5.25 4.57
CA HIS A 162 -20.63 5.94 5.74
C HIS A 162 -19.87 5.72 7.06
N CYS A 163 -19.09 4.64 7.17
CA CYS A 163 -18.22 4.38 8.32
C CYS A 163 -16.94 5.24 8.34
N CYS A 164 -16.60 5.91 7.24
CA CYS A 164 -15.33 6.61 7.02
C CYS A 164 -15.49 8.13 7.16
N LYS A 165 -15.74 8.63 8.37
CA LYS A 165 -16.11 10.05 8.60
C LYS A 165 -14.92 11.00 8.84
N LYS A 166 -13.69 10.58 8.50
CA LYS A 166 -12.50 11.37 8.81
C LYS A 166 -12.40 12.59 7.88
N PRO A 167 -12.08 13.81 8.40
CA PRO A 167 -11.86 14.98 7.56
C PRO A 167 -10.79 14.70 6.48
N GLY A 168 -11.09 15.05 5.23
CA GLY A 168 -10.19 14.82 4.08
C GLY A 168 -10.38 13.47 3.36
N LEU A 169 -11.20 12.56 3.88
CA LEU A 169 -11.57 11.32 3.23
C LEU A 169 -12.97 11.44 2.62
N THR A 170 -13.06 11.46 1.29
CA THR A 170 -14.34 11.56 0.58
C THR A 170 -14.92 10.17 0.33
N GLU A 171 -16.25 10.07 0.38
CA GLU A 171 -16.98 8.84 0.03
C GLU A 171 -16.60 8.37 -1.39
N GLY A 172 -16.45 7.06 -1.56
CA GLY A 172 -15.96 6.44 -2.80
C GLY A 172 -14.44 6.45 -2.98
N SER A 173 -13.67 7.18 -2.16
CA SER A 173 -12.21 7.13 -2.20
C SER A 173 -11.67 5.74 -1.87
N ARG A 174 -10.63 5.30 -2.59
CA ARG A 174 -9.96 4.02 -2.30
C ARG A 174 -9.34 4.01 -0.91
N ILE A 175 -9.59 2.94 -0.14
CA ILE A 175 -8.97 2.67 1.17
C ILE A 175 -8.32 1.29 1.16
N PHE A 176 -7.03 1.22 1.45
CA PHE A 176 -6.34 -0.03 1.65
C PHE A 176 -6.44 -0.48 3.10
N HIS A 177 -6.97 -1.66 3.33
CA HIS A 177 -7.02 -2.27 4.65
C HIS A 177 -5.74 -3.05 4.87
N VAL A 178 -5.13 -2.85 6.04
CA VAL A 178 -3.83 -3.43 6.34
C VAL A 178 -3.76 -4.02 7.73
N THR A 179 -2.83 -4.96 7.87
CA THR A 179 -2.37 -5.47 9.17
C THR A 179 -0.86 -5.27 9.30
N ILE A 180 -0.41 -5.10 10.55
CA ILE A 180 0.99 -5.06 10.94
C ILE A 180 1.32 -6.22 11.89
#